data_AF-A0AAD8FTX6-F1
#
_entry.id   AF-A0AAD8FTX6-F1
#
_cell.length_a   1.000
_cell.length_b   1.000
_cell.length_c   1.000
_cell.angle_alpha   90.00
_cell.angle_beta   90.00
_cell.angle_gamma   90.00
#
_symmetry.space_group_name_H-M   'P 1'
#
loop_
_entity.id
_entity.type
_entity.pdbx_description
1 polymer ?
#
loop_
_entity_poly.entity_id
_entity_poly.type
_entity_poly.pdbx_seq_one_letter_code
_entity_poly.pdbx_strand_id
1 'polypeptide(L)'
;MGVYTYIVSVTTGDMFFADTCDSVYLTLIGTNSQSDKKRLDNWGPDFSKGSTRQYKIHCKERLGDILLIRLEKVNRSYMGDDWFCSKLDCDGEKSYFPCYRWVTGKECLELRDGTAKKPNEDKLDILKENRQKELDIRRSLFGWTTYKEGILKCVDIKDPCKLPPEIRFLFTKSTEFVFTGDTALMKLKLLEWQDCTDSWTSMEQIEKFFNVNKTDKSVYVQRKWKEDDFFGYQYLNGTNPIMIKKCKQIPSNFPVTNRMVSGFLDKSSSLQKEMEKGNIFLVDYQLLDDIPANIIHGRTQYISAPLCLLYKDTHNKLKPIAIQLKQTADPENPIFLPNDKEEDWLLAKIFVRSADFNLFELVTHLLRTHLLAEVFCMATLRHLAYVHPLYKLLIPHMRYTLHINIMARNKLVNKGGLFDKVSLCYSISIAFAAYVINTYQQYIVVSEVKYVRLQFCLNQYC
;
A
#
# COMPACT_ATOMS: atom_id res chain seq x y z
N MET A 1 -13.49 25.91 52.08
CA MET A 1 -12.72 25.68 50.84
C MET A 1 -13.70 25.14 49.81
N GLY A 2 -13.79 25.75 48.63
CA GLY A 2 -14.69 25.27 47.57
C GLY A 2 -14.16 23.94 47.01
N VAL A 3 -15.01 22.93 46.90
CA VAL A 3 -14.69 21.69 46.18
C VAL A 3 -15.12 21.89 44.74
N TYR A 4 -14.17 21.82 43.80
CA TYR A 4 -14.45 21.87 42.37
C TYR A 4 -14.56 20.45 41.83
N THR A 5 -15.62 20.16 41.09
CA THR A 5 -15.88 18.83 40.54
C THR A 5 -15.81 18.85 39.02
N TYR A 6 -14.93 18.02 38.47
CA TYR A 6 -14.81 17.78 37.03
C TYR A 6 -15.42 16.42 36.70
N ILE A 7 -16.20 16.33 35.62
CA ILE A 7 -16.79 15.08 35.16
C ILE A 7 -15.99 14.59 33.96
N VAL A 8 -15.33 13.45 34.10
CA VAL A 8 -14.56 12.83 33.01
C VAL A 8 -15.30 11.60 32.51
N SER A 9 -15.68 11.61 31.24
CA SER A 9 -16.19 10.43 30.53
C SER A 9 -15.01 9.70 29.89
N VAL A 10 -14.90 8.40 30.11
CA VAL A 10 -13.87 7.54 29.50
C VAL A 10 -14.56 6.51 28.62
N THR A 11 -14.16 6.43 27.36
CA THR A 11 -14.73 5.48 26.38
C THR A 11 -13.72 4.38 26.05
N THR A 12 -14.08 3.13 26.32
CA THR A 12 -13.33 1.94 25.90
C THR A 12 -13.73 1.54 24.48
N GLY A 13 -12.76 1.11 23.67
CA GLY A 13 -13.04 0.65 22.29
C GLY A 13 -13.92 -0.59 22.21
N ASP A 14 -14.48 -0.81 21.04
CA ASP A 14 -15.38 -1.92 20.71
C ASP A 14 -14.67 -3.08 19.99
N MET A 15 -13.33 -3.11 20.03
CA MET A 15 -12.52 -4.17 19.44
C MET A 15 -12.45 -5.40 20.36
N PHE A 16 -12.06 -6.56 19.81
CA PHE A 16 -11.78 -7.74 20.64
C PHE A 16 -10.66 -7.47 21.65
N PHE A 17 -10.87 -7.92 22.89
CA PHE A 17 -9.95 -7.73 24.02
C PHE A 17 -9.68 -6.26 24.39
N ALA A 18 -10.56 -5.34 23.99
CA ALA A 18 -10.40 -3.92 24.32
C ALA A 18 -10.65 -3.60 25.80
N ASP A 19 -11.29 -4.50 26.54
CA ASP A 19 -11.65 -4.36 27.95
C ASP A 19 -10.47 -4.60 28.90
N THR A 20 -10.58 -4.05 30.11
CA THR A 20 -9.60 -4.28 31.19
C THR A 20 -10.27 -4.42 32.55
N CYS A 21 -9.68 -5.28 33.37
CA CYS A 21 -9.96 -5.43 34.80
C CYS A 21 -8.85 -4.79 35.66
N ASP A 22 -7.77 -4.28 35.06
CA ASP A 22 -6.68 -3.60 35.75
C ASP A 22 -7.12 -2.24 36.33
N SER A 23 -6.33 -1.71 37.26
CA SER A 23 -6.65 -0.42 37.87
C SER A 23 -6.15 0.73 37.00
N VAL A 24 -7.04 1.62 36.60
CA VAL A 24 -6.68 2.85 35.87
C VAL A 24 -6.78 4.05 36.80
N TYR A 25 -5.75 4.88 36.77
CA TYR A 25 -5.67 6.14 37.50
C TYR A 25 -5.64 7.31 36.53
N LEU A 26 -6.27 8.40 36.94
CA LEU A 26 -6.38 9.62 36.15
C LEU A 26 -5.87 10.82 36.96
N THR A 27 -5.11 11.68 36.28
CA THR A 27 -4.72 13.00 36.78
C THR A 27 -5.07 14.06 35.74
N LEU A 28 -5.82 15.08 36.14
CA LEU A 28 -6.10 16.27 35.31
C LEU A 28 -5.00 17.30 35.53
N ILE A 29 -4.39 17.78 34.45
CA ILE A 29 -3.34 18.80 34.51
C ILE A 29 -3.87 20.05 33.82
N GLY A 30 -4.11 21.10 34.59
CA GLY A 30 -4.62 22.38 34.09
C GLY A 30 -3.57 23.48 34.08
N THR A 31 -3.95 24.69 33.67
CA THR A 31 -3.05 25.87 33.62
C THR A 31 -2.58 26.32 34.99
N ASN A 32 -3.40 26.14 36.03
CA ASN A 32 -3.15 26.70 37.35
C ASN A 32 -2.60 25.66 38.33
N SER A 33 -3.08 24.42 38.23
CA SER A 33 -2.72 23.31 39.12
C SER A 33 -3.09 21.96 38.49
N GLN A 34 -2.76 20.87 39.19
CA GLN A 34 -3.14 19.50 38.80
C GLN A 34 -4.04 18.89 39.88
N SER A 35 -4.91 17.95 39.49
CA SER A 35 -5.69 17.17 40.44
C SER A 35 -4.79 16.18 41.19
N ASP A 36 -5.29 15.66 42.32
CA ASP A 36 -4.72 14.45 42.90
C ASP A 36 -4.91 13.26 41.94
N LYS A 37 -4.03 12.26 42.04
CA LYS A 37 -4.16 11.00 41.29
C LYS A 37 -5.40 10.25 41.78
N LYS A 38 -6.40 10.09 40.91
CA LYS A 38 -7.68 9.45 41.25
C LYS A 38 -7.79 8.08 40.59
N ARG A 39 -8.06 7.04 41.40
CA ARG A 39 -8.48 5.73 40.87
C ARG A 39 -9.88 5.86 40.25
N LEU A 40 -10.01 5.41 39.01
CA LEU A 40 -11.28 5.30 38.31
C LEU A 40 -11.93 3.99 38.75
N ASP A 41 -12.95 4.09 39.59
CA ASP A 41 -13.57 2.94 40.25
C ASP A 41 -15.03 3.27 40.59
N ASN A 42 -15.93 2.84 39.73
CA ASN A 42 -17.38 2.91 39.96
C ASN A 42 -17.92 1.52 40.32
N TRP A 43 -19.17 1.47 40.78
CA TRP A 43 -19.82 0.19 41.00
C TRP A 43 -20.10 -0.52 39.65
N GLY A 44 -19.63 -1.77 39.54
CA GLY A 44 -19.72 -2.57 38.31
C GLY A 44 -18.45 -2.52 37.46
N PRO A 45 -18.47 -3.10 36.24
CA PRO A 45 -17.29 -3.09 35.37
C PRO A 45 -17.09 -1.71 34.75
N ASP A 46 -15.92 -1.14 34.98
CA ASP A 46 -15.55 0.21 34.55
C ASP A 46 -15.15 0.29 33.07
N PHE A 47 -14.32 -0.64 32.60
CA PHE A 47 -13.71 -0.55 31.27
C PHE A 47 -14.20 -1.64 30.33
N SER A 48 -15.51 -1.93 30.35
CA SER A 48 -16.09 -2.90 29.42
C SER A 48 -15.96 -2.44 27.97
N LYS A 49 -15.74 -3.39 27.07
CA LYS A 49 -15.70 -3.18 25.62
C LYS A 49 -16.89 -2.34 25.13
N GLY A 50 -16.62 -1.29 24.37
CA GLY A 50 -17.61 -0.39 23.78
C GLY A 50 -18.36 0.50 24.77
N SER A 51 -18.00 0.48 26.06
CA SER A 51 -18.70 1.26 27.08
C SER A 51 -18.12 2.66 27.26
N THR A 52 -18.95 3.57 27.77
CA THR A 52 -18.52 4.87 28.28
C THR A 52 -18.95 4.99 29.74
N ARG A 53 -18.00 5.33 30.62
CA ARG A 53 -18.24 5.57 32.06
C ARG A 53 -17.84 6.98 32.44
N GLN A 54 -18.56 7.55 33.41
CA GLN A 54 -18.29 8.88 33.94
C GLN A 54 -17.70 8.81 35.34
N TYR A 55 -16.72 9.67 35.62
CA TYR A 55 -16.02 9.75 36.88
C TYR A 55 -15.99 11.20 37.38
N LYS A 56 -16.25 11.38 38.68
CA LYS A 56 -16.19 12.69 39.33
C LYS A 56 -14.83 12.88 39.99
N ILE A 57 -14.07 13.86 39.49
CA ILE A 57 -12.76 14.24 40.01
C ILE A 57 -12.93 15.50 40.85
N HIS A 58 -12.66 15.39 42.15
CA HIS A 58 -12.83 16.49 43.11
C HIS A 58 -11.47 17.14 43.36
N CYS A 59 -11.41 18.46 43.23
CA CYS A 59 -10.20 19.26 43.39
C CYS A 59 -10.41 20.34 44.45
N LYS A 60 -9.36 20.63 45.24
CA LYS A 60 -9.37 21.70 46.25
C LYS A 60 -9.36 23.10 45.62
N GLU A 61 -8.88 23.19 44.39
CA GLU A 61 -8.71 24.42 43.63
C GLU A 61 -9.19 24.22 42.20
N ARG A 62 -9.48 25.33 41.51
CA ARG A 62 -9.86 25.31 40.10
C ARG A 62 -8.59 25.13 39.26
N LEU A 63 -8.56 24.08 38.45
CA LEU A 63 -7.40 23.70 37.63
C LEU A 63 -7.12 24.68 36.48
N GLY A 64 -8.09 25.51 36.11
CA GLY A 64 -8.04 26.35 34.91
C GLY A 64 -8.41 25.56 33.66
N ASP A 65 -7.82 25.90 32.51
CA ASP A 65 -8.02 25.16 31.27
C ASP A 65 -7.26 23.83 31.35
N ILE A 66 -7.94 22.72 31.04
CA ILE A 66 -7.31 21.39 31.08
C ILE A 66 -6.35 21.24 29.90
N LEU A 67 -5.06 21.12 30.20
CA LEU A 67 -3.99 21.04 29.21
C LEU A 67 -3.71 19.59 28.79
N LEU A 68 -3.62 18.70 29.78
CA LEU A 68 -3.29 17.29 29.60
C LEU A 68 -4.18 16.43 30.51
N ILE A 69 -4.49 15.22 30.04
CA ILE A 69 -4.99 14.15 30.91
C ILE A 69 -3.94 13.06 30.99
N ARG A 70 -3.48 12.76 32.20
CA ARG A 70 -2.57 11.64 32.46
C ARG A 70 -3.36 10.41 32.87
N LEU A 71 -3.16 9.31 32.15
CA LEU A 71 -3.68 7.98 32.45
C LEU A 71 -2.54 7.06 32.84
N GLU A 72 -2.71 6.34 33.95
CA GLU A 72 -1.75 5.34 34.42
C GLU A 72 -2.47 4.03 34.66
N LYS A 73 -2.04 2.96 33.98
CA LYS A 73 -2.55 1.61 34.23
C LYS A 73 -1.64 0.87 35.22
N VAL A 74 -2.25 0.16 36.16
CA VAL A 74 -1.54 -0.67 37.13
C VAL A 74 -2.15 -2.07 37.12
N ASN A 75 -1.32 -3.06 36.79
CA ASN A 75 -1.72 -4.46 36.75
C ASN A 75 -2.23 -4.93 38.11
N ARG A 76 -3.45 -5.51 38.14
CA ARG A 76 -4.00 -6.16 39.34
C ARG A 76 -3.47 -7.58 39.53
N SER A 77 -3.05 -8.23 38.44
CA SER A 77 -2.50 -9.59 38.44
C SER A 77 -1.08 -9.63 37.87
N TYR A 78 -0.40 -10.77 38.02
CA TYR A 78 0.96 -10.97 37.49
C TYR A 78 1.03 -10.86 35.96
N MET A 79 -0.01 -11.30 35.24
CA MET A 79 -0.06 -11.24 33.78
C MET A 79 -0.48 -9.85 33.26
N GLY A 80 -1.34 -9.12 33.99
CA GLY A 80 -1.97 -7.88 33.50
C GLY A 80 -2.82 -8.10 32.24
N ASP A 81 -3.62 -7.10 31.87
CA ASP A 81 -4.32 -7.09 30.59
C ASP A 81 -3.98 -5.83 29.77
N ASP A 82 -4.37 -5.81 28.50
CA ASP A 82 -4.25 -4.64 27.64
C ASP A 82 -5.59 -3.92 27.59
N TRP A 83 -5.59 -2.59 27.56
CA TRP A 83 -6.82 -1.78 27.49
C TRP A 83 -6.82 -0.89 26.26
N PHE A 84 -7.88 -0.91 25.44
CA PHE A 84 -8.00 0.08 24.36
C PHE A 84 -8.84 1.28 24.80
N CYS A 85 -8.17 2.40 25.03
CA CYS A 85 -8.81 3.67 25.31
C CYS A 85 -9.11 4.40 24.00
N SER A 86 -10.39 4.68 23.72
CA SER A 86 -10.80 5.40 22.51
C SER A 86 -10.65 6.91 22.69
N LYS A 87 -11.31 7.46 23.72
CA LYS A 87 -11.35 8.90 23.97
C LYS A 87 -11.70 9.20 25.43
N LEU A 88 -11.45 10.43 25.83
CA LEU A 88 -11.94 11.00 27.06
C LEU A 88 -12.60 12.36 26.79
N ASP A 89 -13.66 12.67 27.54
CA ASP A 89 -14.37 13.93 27.49
C ASP A 89 -14.44 14.53 28.90
N CYS A 90 -13.96 15.75 29.10
CA CYS A 90 -14.05 16.45 30.37
C CYS A 90 -15.14 17.55 30.31
N ASP A 91 -16.04 17.54 31.30
CA ASP A 91 -17.16 18.47 31.48
C ASP A 91 -18.15 18.58 30.30
N GLY A 92 -18.54 17.42 29.75
CA GLY A 92 -19.60 17.32 28.73
C GLY A 92 -19.19 17.83 27.36
N GLU A 93 -18.16 17.20 26.77
CA GLU A 93 -17.57 17.50 25.45
C GLU A 93 -16.85 18.86 25.30
N LYS A 94 -16.82 19.69 26.35
CA LYS A 94 -16.08 20.97 26.34
C LYS A 94 -14.59 20.77 26.08
N SER A 95 -14.01 19.69 26.61
CA SER A 95 -12.62 19.32 26.38
C SER A 95 -12.55 17.84 25.97
N TYR A 96 -12.31 17.62 24.68
CA TYR A 96 -12.20 16.30 24.05
C TYR A 96 -10.73 15.88 23.94
N PHE A 97 -10.40 14.65 24.35
CA PHE A 97 -9.05 14.08 24.36
C PHE A 97 -9.04 12.76 23.57
N PRO A 98 -8.66 12.77 22.28
CA PRO A 98 -8.55 11.55 21.50
C PRO A 98 -7.37 10.70 21.99
N CYS A 99 -7.61 9.40 22.21
CA CYS A 99 -6.58 8.44 22.59
C CYS A 99 -6.30 7.47 21.45
N TYR A 100 -7.29 6.62 21.12
CA TYR A 100 -7.20 5.57 20.09
C TYR A 100 -5.96 4.68 20.20
N ARG A 101 -5.58 4.32 21.43
CA ARG A 101 -4.38 3.54 21.73
C ARG A 101 -4.64 2.43 22.71
N TRP A 102 -3.83 1.39 22.58
CA TRP A 102 -3.71 0.35 23.59
C TRP A 102 -2.79 0.83 24.71
N VAL A 103 -3.30 0.80 25.94
CA VAL A 103 -2.56 1.07 27.18
C VAL A 103 -2.11 -0.28 27.70
N THR A 104 -0.81 -0.55 27.59
CA THR A 104 -0.26 -1.89 27.89
C THR A 104 0.58 -1.87 29.17
N GLY A 105 0.54 -2.96 29.95
CA GLY A 105 1.32 -3.08 31.18
C GLY A 105 1.17 -1.89 32.15
N LYS A 106 2.31 -1.28 32.54
CA LYS A 106 2.40 -0.13 33.47
C LYS A 106 2.64 1.21 32.75
N GLU A 107 2.02 1.38 31.58
CA GLU A 107 2.20 2.60 30.78
C GLU A 107 1.55 3.82 31.44
N CYS A 108 2.23 4.97 31.31
CA CYS A 108 1.75 6.28 31.70
C CYS A 108 1.58 7.11 30.42
N LEU A 109 0.32 7.39 30.08
CA LEU A 109 -0.07 8.14 28.89
C LEU A 109 -0.44 9.56 29.27
N GLU A 110 0.07 10.53 28.53
CA GLU A 110 -0.35 11.93 28.64
C GLU A 110 -1.03 12.32 27.33
N LEU A 111 -2.33 12.60 27.42
CA LEU A 111 -3.17 12.92 26.29
C LEU A 111 -3.36 14.42 26.18
N ARG A 112 -3.26 14.92 24.95
CA ARG A 112 -3.56 16.31 24.60
C ARG A 112 -5.01 16.46 24.15
N ASP A 113 -5.49 17.69 24.22
CA ASP A 113 -6.78 18.05 23.65
C ASP A 113 -6.84 17.72 22.15
N GLY A 114 -8.05 17.50 21.65
CA GLY A 114 -8.29 17.05 20.28
C GLY A 114 -8.00 18.10 19.22
N THR A 115 -7.91 19.38 19.59
CA THR A 115 -7.62 20.48 18.67
C THR A 115 -6.23 20.29 18.09
N ALA A 116 -6.12 20.38 16.76
CA ALA A 116 -4.82 20.28 16.12
C ALA A 116 -3.93 21.48 16.49
N LYS A 117 -2.67 21.23 16.82
CA LYS A 117 -1.68 22.27 17.17
C LYS A 117 -0.35 22.02 16.48
N LYS A 118 0.17 23.06 15.82
CA LYS A 118 1.55 23.13 15.33
C LYS A 118 2.53 23.41 16.47
N PRO A 119 3.84 23.13 16.30
CA PRO A 119 4.82 23.37 17.35
C PRO A 119 4.88 24.84 17.85
N ASN A 120 4.67 25.82 16.97
CA ASN A 120 4.68 27.24 17.34
C ASN A 120 3.44 27.72 18.12
N GLU A 121 2.41 26.87 18.21
CA GLU A 121 1.18 27.12 18.98
C GLU A 121 1.29 26.62 20.42
N ASP A 122 2.31 25.82 20.75
CA ASP A 122 2.59 25.37 22.11
C ASP A 122 3.28 26.48 22.90
N LYS A 123 2.49 27.30 23.60
CA LYS A 123 2.99 28.47 24.34
C LYS A 123 3.59 28.11 25.69
N LEU A 124 3.00 27.14 26.39
CA LEU A 124 3.42 26.69 27.72
C LEU A 124 4.51 25.62 27.61
N ASP A 125 5.49 25.65 28.50
CA ASP A 125 6.62 24.72 28.45
C ASP A 125 6.20 23.26 28.65
N ILE A 126 5.20 22.99 29.50
CA ILE A 126 4.61 21.65 29.66
C ILE A 126 4.10 21.05 28.34
N LEU A 127 3.57 21.88 27.43
CA LEU A 127 3.07 21.42 26.14
C LEU A 127 4.21 21.14 25.15
N LYS A 128 5.27 21.93 25.20
CA LYS A 128 6.50 21.73 24.41
C LYS A 128 7.22 20.46 24.85
N GLU A 129 7.36 20.27 26.17
CA GLU A 129 7.96 19.09 26.78
C GLU A 129 7.16 17.83 26.47
N ASN A 130 5.83 17.86 26.59
CA ASN A 130 4.97 16.73 26.23
C ASN A 130 5.17 16.34 24.76
N ARG A 131 5.18 17.30 23.83
CA ARG A 131 5.43 17.05 22.40
C ARG A 131 6.82 16.43 22.19
N GLN A 132 7.85 16.99 22.82
CA GLN A 132 9.23 16.54 22.63
C GLN A 132 9.41 15.12 23.16
N LYS A 133 8.91 14.85 24.37
CA LYS A 133 8.91 13.52 24.99
C LYS A 133 8.18 12.49 24.13
N GLU A 134 7.01 12.84 23.58
CA GLU A 134 6.29 11.97 22.65
C GLU A 134 7.16 11.62 21.43
N LEU A 135 7.74 12.63 20.77
CA LEU A 135 8.55 12.43 19.57
C LEU A 135 9.80 11.59 19.85
N ASP A 136 10.44 11.77 21.00
CA ASP A 136 11.63 11.00 21.35
C ASP A 136 11.30 9.52 21.60
N ILE A 137 10.21 9.23 22.31
CA ILE A 137 9.68 7.86 22.46
C ILE A 137 9.38 7.24 21.09
N ARG A 138 8.74 7.99 20.20
CA ARG A 138 8.39 7.48 18.86
C ARG A 138 9.62 7.24 18.00
N ARG A 139 10.65 8.09 18.09
CA ARG A 139 11.92 7.89 17.37
C ARG A 139 12.70 6.69 17.88
N SER A 140 12.60 6.36 19.17
CA SER A 140 13.19 5.13 19.72
C SER A 140 12.41 3.89 19.31
N LEU A 141 11.08 3.96 19.25
CA LEU A 141 10.23 2.83 18.84
C LEU A 141 10.36 2.50 17.35
N PHE A 142 10.45 3.52 16.50
CA PHE A 142 10.43 3.36 15.04
C PHE A 142 11.80 3.66 14.43
N GLY A 143 12.77 2.76 14.60
CA GLY A 143 14.08 2.86 13.96
C GLY A 143 14.02 2.69 12.44
N TRP A 144 14.96 3.31 11.71
CA TRP A 144 15.14 3.06 10.27
C TRP A 144 16.19 1.98 10.07
N THR A 145 15.95 1.07 9.13
CA THR A 145 16.92 0.08 8.68
C THR A 145 16.94 -0.01 7.15
N THR A 146 17.93 -0.71 6.63
CA THR A 146 18.06 -1.01 5.21
C THR A 146 17.82 -2.50 5.01
N TYR A 147 16.70 -2.86 4.37
CA TYR A 147 16.39 -4.26 4.09
C TYR A 147 17.37 -4.87 3.08
N LYS A 148 17.65 -4.14 2.00
CA LYS A 148 18.67 -4.46 1.01
C LYS A 148 19.24 -3.18 0.42
N GLU A 149 20.53 -3.19 0.13
CA GLU A 149 21.26 -2.05 -0.42
C GLU A 149 20.57 -1.52 -1.69
N GLY A 150 20.47 -0.20 -1.78
CA GLY A 150 19.90 0.47 -2.95
C GLY A 150 18.37 0.47 -3.06
N ILE A 151 17.66 -0.05 -2.07
CA ILE A 151 16.20 0.13 -1.93
C ILE A 151 15.92 1.16 -0.82
N LEU A 152 14.72 1.74 -0.83
CA LEU A 152 14.18 2.59 0.23
C LEU A 152 14.40 1.98 1.63
N LYS A 153 14.77 2.84 2.59
CA LYS A 153 14.82 2.47 4.01
C LYS A 153 13.43 2.09 4.52
N CYS A 154 13.38 1.19 5.49
CA CYS A 154 12.14 0.68 6.07
C CYS A 154 12.22 0.68 7.61
N VAL A 155 11.14 0.24 8.27
CA VAL A 155 11.11 0.10 9.73
C VAL A 155 12.10 -0.98 10.21
N ASP A 156 12.84 -0.70 11.28
CA ASP A 156 13.75 -1.62 11.95
C ASP A 156 13.02 -2.57 12.92
N ILE A 157 11.97 -3.21 12.41
CA ILE A 157 11.17 -4.19 13.14
C ILE A 157 10.96 -5.38 12.22
N LYS A 158 11.43 -6.54 12.64
CA LYS A 158 11.33 -7.80 11.86
C LYS A 158 10.07 -8.61 12.20
N ASP A 159 9.62 -8.53 13.44
CA ASP A 159 8.44 -9.24 13.90
C ASP A 159 7.26 -8.26 13.98
N PRO A 160 6.19 -8.43 13.18
CA PRO A 160 5.06 -7.51 13.20
C PRO A 160 4.34 -7.49 14.56
N CYS A 161 4.52 -8.50 15.42
CA CYS A 161 4.00 -8.51 16.77
C CYS A 161 4.67 -7.47 17.69
N LYS A 162 5.88 -7.01 17.34
CA LYS A 162 6.61 -5.97 18.08
C LYS A 162 6.19 -4.53 17.72
N LEU A 163 5.35 -4.35 16.70
CA LEU A 163 4.74 -3.06 16.44
C LEU A 163 3.75 -2.69 17.56
N PRO A 164 3.57 -1.39 17.87
CA PRO A 164 2.52 -0.95 18.77
C PRO A 164 1.16 -1.51 18.37
N PRO A 165 0.37 -2.05 19.32
CA PRO A 165 -0.86 -2.76 19.01
C PRO A 165 -1.87 -2.00 18.13
N GLU A 166 -1.91 -0.67 18.24
CA GLU A 166 -2.82 0.21 17.50
C GLU A 166 -2.52 0.30 15.99
N ILE A 167 -1.29 -0.03 15.56
CA ILE A 167 -0.91 -0.04 14.14
C ILE A 167 -0.72 -1.45 13.57
N ARG A 168 -0.83 -2.49 14.41
CA ARG A 168 -0.85 -3.89 13.96
C ARG A 168 -2.16 -4.19 13.25
N PHE A 169 -2.15 -5.21 12.38
CA PHE A 169 -3.39 -5.80 11.92
C PHE A 169 -4.26 -6.20 13.10
N LEU A 170 -5.59 -6.00 12.95
CA LEU A 170 -6.54 -6.71 13.79
C LEU A 170 -6.33 -8.22 13.60
N PHE A 171 -6.57 -9.00 14.66
CA PHE A 171 -6.37 -10.45 14.66
C PHE A 171 -6.94 -11.13 13.40
N THR A 172 -8.17 -10.78 13.01
CA THR A 172 -8.86 -11.28 11.82
C THR A 172 -8.11 -11.02 10.51
N LYS A 173 -7.45 -9.86 10.39
CA LYS A 173 -6.67 -9.47 9.21
C LYS A 173 -5.28 -10.11 9.19
N SER A 174 -4.67 -10.32 10.36
CA SER A 174 -3.43 -11.10 10.45
C SER A 174 -3.65 -12.57 10.10
N THR A 175 -4.74 -13.17 10.56
CA THR A 175 -5.12 -14.53 10.19
C THR A 175 -5.45 -14.60 8.70
N GLU A 176 -6.15 -13.60 8.15
CA GLU A 176 -6.39 -13.54 6.71
C GLU A 176 -5.06 -13.57 5.95
N PHE A 177 -4.11 -12.67 6.21
CA PHE A 177 -2.85 -12.68 5.45
C PHE A 177 -2.02 -13.95 5.66
N VAL A 178 -1.82 -14.42 6.90
CA VAL A 178 -1.00 -15.61 7.17
C VAL A 178 -1.59 -16.85 6.51
N PHE A 179 -2.92 -17.00 6.56
CA PHE A 179 -3.59 -18.16 6.00
C PHE A 179 -4.08 -17.93 4.57
N THR A 180 -3.96 -16.75 3.97
CA THR A 180 -4.48 -16.45 2.62
C THR A 180 -3.85 -17.31 1.54
N GLY A 181 -2.58 -17.71 1.64
CA GLY A 181 -1.98 -18.62 0.66
C GLY A 181 -2.73 -19.95 0.63
N ASP A 182 -2.65 -20.71 1.72
CA ASP A 182 -3.25 -22.04 1.81
C ASP A 182 -4.79 -21.99 1.80
N THR A 183 -5.41 -20.96 2.38
CA THR A 183 -6.87 -20.78 2.38
C THR A 183 -7.38 -20.31 1.02
N ALA A 184 -6.64 -19.46 0.28
CA ALA A 184 -7.02 -19.13 -1.09
C ALA A 184 -6.81 -20.34 -1.99
N LEU A 185 -5.68 -21.05 -1.87
CA LEU A 185 -5.47 -22.31 -2.59
C LEU A 185 -6.57 -23.32 -2.26
N MET A 186 -6.95 -23.48 -0.99
CA MET A 186 -8.06 -24.35 -0.57
C MET A 186 -9.40 -23.90 -1.15
N LYS A 187 -9.72 -22.60 -1.06
CA LYS A 187 -10.94 -22.01 -1.65
C LYS A 187 -10.97 -22.18 -3.17
N LEU A 188 -9.83 -22.05 -3.82
CA LEU A 188 -9.65 -22.24 -5.27
C LEU A 188 -9.53 -23.73 -5.66
N LYS A 189 -9.49 -24.66 -4.69
CA LYS A 189 -9.26 -26.10 -4.86
C LYS A 189 -7.92 -26.43 -5.56
N LEU A 190 -6.88 -25.64 -5.27
CA LEU A 190 -5.55 -25.72 -5.88
C LEU A 190 -4.47 -26.30 -4.97
N LEU A 191 -4.82 -26.74 -3.75
CA LEU A 191 -3.85 -27.32 -2.80
C LEU A 191 -3.11 -28.53 -3.41
N GLU A 192 -3.82 -29.40 -4.12
CA GLU A 192 -3.24 -30.59 -4.78
C GLU A 192 -2.28 -30.24 -5.93
N TRP A 193 -2.32 -29.00 -6.42
CA TRP A 193 -1.56 -28.52 -7.57
C TRP A 193 -0.36 -27.65 -7.20
N GLN A 194 -0.18 -27.34 -5.91
CA GLN A 194 0.84 -26.39 -5.44
C GLN A 194 2.28 -26.83 -5.76
N ASP A 195 2.51 -28.14 -5.86
CA ASP A 195 3.81 -28.75 -6.14
C ASP A 195 3.87 -29.37 -7.55
N CYS A 196 2.83 -29.18 -8.37
CA CYS A 196 2.77 -29.73 -9.71
C CYS A 196 3.74 -28.98 -10.64
N THR A 197 4.73 -29.71 -11.16
CA THR A 197 5.72 -29.18 -12.11
C THR A 197 5.40 -29.50 -13.57
N ASP A 198 4.32 -30.23 -13.83
CA ASP A 198 3.94 -30.67 -15.17
C ASP A 198 3.39 -29.50 -15.98
N SER A 199 3.72 -29.49 -17.26
CA SER A 199 3.15 -28.51 -18.18
C SER A 199 1.69 -28.83 -18.49
N TRP A 200 0.87 -27.79 -18.63
CA TRP A 200 -0.45 -27.93 -19.24
C TRP A 200 -0.31 -28.50 -20.67
N THR A 201 -1.14 -29.48 -20.99
CA THR A 201 -1.12 -30.16 -22.30
C THR A 201 -1.95 -29.45 -23.36
N SER A 202 -2.82 -28.53 -22.93
CA SER A 202 -3.74 -27.78 -23.80
C SER A 202 -4.26 -26.54 -23.11
N MET A 203 -4.76 -25.56 -23.88
CA MET A 203 -5.42 -24.39 -23.33
C MET A 203 -6.73 -24.77 -22.61
N GLU A 204 -7.45 -25.77 -23.11
CA GLU A 204 -8.68 -26.30 -22.49
C GLU A 204 -8.42 -26.81 -21.06
N GLN A 205 -7.23 -27.36 -20.79
CA GLN A 205 -6.85 -27.81 -19.46
C GLN A 205 -6.72 -26.60 -18.50
N ILE A 206 -6.11 -25.50 -18.97
CA ILE A 206 -6.01 -24.24 -18.22
C ILE A 206 -7.41 -23.66 -17.97
N GLU A 207 -8.28 -23.68 -18.98
CA GLU A 207 -9.65 -23.18 -18.86
C GLU A 207 -10.49 -23.96 -17.84
N LYS A 208 -10.35 -25.29 -17.83
CA LYS A 208 -10.99 -26.16 -16.85
C LYS A 208 -10.43 -25.93 -15.45
N PHE A 209 -9.14 -25.71 -15.33
CA PHE A 209 -8.48 -25.42 -14.05
C PHE A 209 -9.06 -24.16 -13.40
N PHE A 210 -9.28 -23.10 -14.17
CA PHE A 210 -9.86 -21.84 -13.66
C PHE A 210 -11.40 -21.84 -13.56
N ASN A 211 -12.08 -22.99 -13.61
CA ASN A 211 -13.56 -23.03 -13.48
C ASN A 211 -14.08 -22.75 -12.06
N VAL A 212 -13.23 -22.78 -11.03
CA VAL A 212 -13.62 -22.52 -9.65
C VAL A 212 -13.42 -21.03 -9.31
N ASN A 213 -14.39 -20.40 -8.66
CA ASN A 213 -14.35 -18.99 -8.21
C ASN A 213 -14.12 -17.95 -9.32
N LYS A 214 -14.75 -18.16 -10.47
CA LYS A 214 -14.80 -17.16 -11.55
C LYS A 214 -15.51 -15.88 -11.09
N THR A 215 -14.94 -14.75 -11.47
CA THR A 215 -15.59 -13.44 -11.39
C THR A 215 -16.02 -13.03 -12.79
N ASP A 216 -16.99 -12.13 -12.92
CA ASP A 216 -17.40 -11.62 -14.23
C ASP A 216 -16.22 -11.05 -15.02
N LYS A 217 -15.27 -10.42 -14.33
CA LYS A 217 -14.02 -9.91 -14.92
C LYS A 217 -13.10 -11.03 -15.42
N SER A 218 -12.89 -12.09 -14.64
CA SER A 218 -12.02 -13.19 -15.07
C SER A 218 -12.63 -13.99 -16.23
N VAL A 219 -13.96 -14.15 -16.26
CA VAL A 219 -14.68 -14.73 -17.40
C VAL A 219 -14.53 -13.85 -18.64
N TYR A 220 -14.66 -12.53 -18.48
CA TYR A 220 -14.47 -11.58 -19.58
C TYR A 220 -13.06 -11.67 -20.16
N VAL A 221 -12.02 -11.66 -19.30
CA VAL A 221 -10.63 -11.84 -19.73
C VAL A 221 -10.45 -13.17 -20.46
N GLN A 222 -10.95 -14.28 -19.91
CA GLN A 222 -10.85 -15.61 -20.53
C GLN A 222 -11.44 -15.63 -21.95
N ARG A 223 -12.51 -14.88 -22.21
CA ARG A 223 -13.12 -14.80 -23.54
C ARG A 223 -12.38 -13.87 -24.50
N LYS A 224 -11.69 -12.84 -23.98
CA LYS A 224 -11.20 -11.70 -24.75
C LYS A 224 -9.68 -11.59 -24.85
N TRP A 225 -8.91 -12.39 -24.10
CA TRP A 225 -7.46 -12.23 -23.96
C TRP A 225 -6.67 -12.31 -25.29
N LYS A 226 -7.22 -12.96 -26.31
CA LYS A 226 -6.62 -13.03 -27.65
C LYS A 226 -6.88 -11.78 -28.51
N GLU A 227 -7.91 -10.99 -28.20
CA GLU A 227 -8.33 -9.84 -29.02
C GLU A 227 -7.38 -8.64 -28.85
N ASP A 228 -6.99 -8.02 -29.96
CA ASP A 228 -6.02 -6.92 -30.00
C ASP A 228 -6.54 -5.64 -29.33
N ASP A 229 -7.85 -5.36 -29.45
CA ASP A 229 -8.45 -4.21 -28.79
C ASP A 229 -8.54 -4.41 -27.27
N PHE A 230 -8.79 -5.63 -26.80
CA PHE A 230 -8.74 -5.95 -25.37
C PHE A 230 -7.31 -5.95 -24.82
N PHE A 231 -6.32 -6.37 -25.61
CA PHE A 231 -4.91 -6.20 -25.26
C PHE A 231 -4.56 -4.72 -25.05
N GLY A 232 -4.92 -3.85 -26.00
CA GLY A 232 -4.68 -2.41 -25.86
C GLY A 232 -5.49 -1.75 -24.75
N TYR A 233 -6.74 -2.18 -24.54
CA TYR A 233 -7.62 -1.69 -23.47
C TYR A 233 -6.99 -1.79 -22.07
N GLN A 234 -6.23 -2.87 -21.81
CA GLN A 234 -5.59 -3.11 -20.52
C GLN A 234 -4.54 -2.06 -20.17
N TYR A 235 -3.96 -1.35 -21.14
CA TYR A 235 -3.02 -0.26 -20.87
C TYR A 235 -3.67 1.03 -20.38
N LEU A 236 -4.99 1.13 -20.46
CA LEU A 236 -5.75 2.27 -19.97
C LEU A 236 -6.59 1.90 -18.74
N ASN A 237 -7.09 0.67 -18.70
CA ASN A 237 -8.11 0.25 -17.74
C ASN A 237 -7.78 -1.11 -17.06
N GLY A 238 -6.60 -1.66 -17.32
CA GLY A 238 -6.11 -2.88 -16.68
C GLY A 238 -5.47 -2.60 -15.33
N THR A 239 -4.62 -3.52 -14.89
CA THR A 239 -3.93 -3.44 -13.59
C THR A 239 -2.78 -2.44 -13.59
N ASN A 240 -2.11 -2.22 -14.72
CA ASN A 240 -0.94 -1.36 -14.84
C ASN A 240 -1.11 -0.21 -15.86
N PRO A 241 -2.09 0.69 -15.67
CA PRO A 241 -2.45 1.70 -16.67
C PRO A 241 -1.51 2.93 -16.70
N ILE A 242 -0.22 2.72 -16.40
CA ILE A 242 0.78 3.79 -16.27
C ILE A 242 1.97 3.65 -17.24
N MET A 243 2.01 2.54 -18.01
CA MET A 243 3.14 2.23 -18.89
C MET A 243 3.05 2.91 -20.26
N ILE A 244 1.84 3.12 -20.75
CA ILE A 244 1.59 3.69 -22.09
C ILE A 244 1.97 5.16 -22.16
N LYS A 245 2.64 5.56 -23.24
CA LYS A 245 2.99 6.95 -23.53
C LYS A 245 2.70 7.29 -24.98
N LYS A 246 2.29 8.53 -25.25
CA LYS A 246 2.16 9.01 -26.63
C LYS A 246 3.53 8.98 -27.32
N CYS A 247 3.61 8.34 -28.48
CA CYS A 247 4.83 8.21 -29.26
C CYS A 247 4.92 9.35 -30.27
N LYS A 248 5.91 10.23 -30.11
CA LYS A 248 6.18 11.34 -31.05
C LYS A 248 7.25 10.99 -32.08
N GLN A 249 8.10 10.03 -31.73
CA GLN A 249 9.21 9.55 -32.54
C GLN A 249 9.43 8.09 -32.18
N ILE A 250 9.59 7.25 -33.20
CA ILE A 250 9.95 5.85 -33.01
C ILE A 250 11.38 5.78 -32.45
N PRO A 251 11.62 5.05 -31.33
CA PRO A 251 12.97 4.86 -30.80
C PRO A 251 13.91 4.22 -31.83
N SER A 252 15.18 4.63 -31.85
CA SER A 252 16.17 4.11 -32.82
C SER A 252 16.42 2.61 -32.68
N ASN A 253 16.22 2.07 -31.48
CA ASN A 253 16.35 0.65 -31.17
C ASN A 253 15.08 -0.16 -31.48
N PHE A 254 14.03 0.48 -32.00
CA PHE A 254 12.78 -0.16 -32.44
C PHE A 254 12.46 0.24 -33.88
N PRO A 255 13.13 -0.33 -34.90
CA PRO A 255 13.12 0.17 -36.29
C PRO A 255 11.81 -0.14 -37.06
N VAL A 256 10.65 0.16 -36.47
CA VAL A 256 9.34 0.04 -37.12
C VAL A 256 9.25 1.05 -38.27
N THR A 257 8.93 0.55 -39.46
CA THR A 257 8.77 1.39 -40.66
C THR A 257 7.30 1.58 -41.01
N ASN A 258 7.00 2.63 -41.78
CA ASN A 258 5.66 2.83 -42.32
C ASN A 258 5.16 1.61 -43.12
N ARG A 259 6.05 0.96 -43.89
CA ARG A 259 5.71 -0.21 -44.71
C ARG A 259 5.20 -1.38 -43.86
N MET A 260 5.74 -1.56 -42.66
CA MET A 260 5.35 -2.65 -41.76
C MET A 260 3.94 -2.46 -41.22
N VAL A 261 3.55 -1.22 -40.91
CA VAL A 261 2.32 -0.95 -40.17
C VAL A 261 1.21 -0.30 -40.99
N SER A 262 1.48 0.13 -42.23
CA SER A 262 0.50 0.85 -43.05
C SER A 262 -0.80 0.09 -43.30
N GLY A 263 -0.77 -1.25 -43.27
CA GLY A 263 -1.96 -2.10 -43.39
C GLY A 263 -2.91 -2.02 -42.19
N PHE A 264 -2.44 -1.53 -41.03
CA PHE A 264 -3.21 -1.42 -39.79
C PHE A 264 -3.66 0.01 -39.50
N LEU A 265 -3.15 0.99 -40.26
CA LEU A 265 -3.50 2.40 -40.15
C LEU A 265 -4.68 2.73 -41.06
N ASP A 266 -5.25 3.93 -40.90
CA ASP A 266 -6.22 4.45 -41.84
C ASP A 266 -5.63 4.52 -43.26
N LYS A 267 -6.41 4.09 -44.26
CA LYS A 267 -5.94 3.94 -45.66
C LYS A 267 -5.32 5.21 -46.26
N SER A 268 -5.70 6.39 -45.77
CA SER A 268 -5.21 7.70 -46.24
C SER A 268 -4.04 8.26 -45.41
N SER A 269 -3.54 7.49 -44.44
CA SER A 269 -2.56 7.96 -43.47
C SER A 269 -1.19 7.27 -43.60
N SER A 270 -0.27 7.66 -42.72
CA SER A 270 1.06 7.07 -42.57
C SER A 270 1.44 7.07 -41.09
N LEU A 271 2.44 6.27 -40.73
CA LEU A 271 2.94 6.20 -39.35
C LEU A 271 3.33 7.59 -38.82
N GLN A 272 4.01 8.39 -39.65
CA GLN A 272 4.40 9.76 -39.31
C GLN A 272 3.17 10.66 -39.05
N LYS A 273 2.18 10.63 -39.94
CA LYS A 273 0.95 11.42 -39.78
C LYS A 273 0.17 11.02 -38.53
N GLU A 274 0.10 9.72 -38.22
CA GLU A 274 -0.59 9.25 -37.01
C GLU A 274 0.18 9.60 -35.72
N MET A 275 1.52 9.65 -35.74
CA MET A 275 2.31 10.20 -34.63
C MET A 275 2.05 11.70 -34.44
N GLU A 276 2.00 12.47 -35.52
CA GLU A 276 1.70 13.92 -35.50
C GLU A 276 0.30 14.22 -34.94
N LYS A 277 -0.71 13.42 -35.34
CA LYS A 277 -2.06 13.46 -34.75
C LYS A 277 -2.10 12.99 -33.30
N GLY A 278 -1.06 12.30 -32.84
CA GLY A 278 -0.97 11.73 -31.50
C GLY A 278 -1.86 10.51 -31.29
N ASN A 279 -2.03 9.70 -32.34
CA ASN A 279 -2.76 8.44 -32.34
C ASN A 279 -1.84 7.21 -32.16
N ILE A 280 -0.52 7.40 -32.18
CA ILE A 280 0.47 6.35 -31.94
C ILE A 280 1.00 6.45 -30.50
N PHE A 281 1.11 5.29 -29.86
CA PHE A 281 1.56 5.14 -28.48
C PHE A 281 2.65 4.08 -28.41
N LEU A 282 3.51 4.20 -27.41
CA LEU A 282 4.57 3.25 -27.13
C LEU A 282 4.45 2.79 -25.68
N VAL A 283 4.63 1.50 -25.48
CA VAL A 283 4.91 0.89 -24.19
C VAL A 283 6.31 0.30 -24.26
N ASP A 284 7.17 0.69 -23.34
CA ASP A 284 8.59 0.33 -23.32
C ASP A 284 8.95 -0.29 -21.97
N TYR A 285 9.45 -1.53 -22.03
CA TYR A 285 9.85 -2.33 -20.89
C TYR A 285 11.38 -2.37 -20.72
N GLN A 286 12.11 -1.35 -21.16
CA GLN A 286 13.57 -1.23 -21.01
C GLN A 286 14.07 -1.50 -19.58
N LEU A 287 13.27 -1.23 -18.54
CA LEU A 287 13.61 -1.57 -17.15
C LEU A 287 13.86 -3.06 -16.88
N LEU A 288 13.38 -3.94 -17.75
CA LEU A 288 13.60 -5.38 -17.68
C LEU A 288 14.82 -5.85 -18.47
N ASP A 289 15.45 -4.94 -19.23
CA ASP A 289 16.65 -5.26 -20.00
C ASP A 289 17.79 -5.63 -19.05
N ASP A 290 18.53 -6.68 -19.39
CA ASP A 290 19.61 -7.26 -18.57
C ASP A 290 19.22 -7.71 -17.14
N ILE A 291 17.93 -7.80 -16.81
CA ILE A 291 17.50 -8.36 -15.53
C ILE A 291 17.74 -9.88 -15.53
N PRO A 292 18.48 -10.43 -14.55
CA PRO A 292 18.72 -11.86 -14.48
C PRO A 292 17.43 -12.65 -14.28
N ALA A 293 17.25 -13.67 -15.10
CA ALA A 293 16.14 -14.60 -14.96
C ALA A 293 16.28 -15.48 -13.71
N ASN A 294 15.14 -15.83 -13.15
CA ASN A 294 15.01 -16.73 -12.01
C ASN A 294 15.15 -18.20 -12.43
N ILE A 295 15.36 -19.08 -11.46
CA ILE A 295 15.33 -20.53 -11.63
C ILE A 295 14.21 -21.08 -10.76
N ILE A 296 13.19 -21.66 -11.40
CA ILE A 296 12.02 -22.22 -10.73
C ILE A 296 12.02 -23.73 -10.92
N HIS A 297 12.04 -24.51 -9.83
CA HIS A 297 12.12 -25.98 -9.85
C HIS A 297 13.26 -26.50 -10.74
N GLY A 298 14.44 -25.87 -10.68
CA GLY A 298 15.61 -26.24 -11.48
C GLY A 298 15.52 -25.85 -12.96
N ARG A 299 14.44 -25.17 -13.39
CA ARG A 299 14.25 -24.72 -14.77
C ARG A 299 14.54 -23.22 -14.88
N THR A 300 15.46 -22.87 -15.77
CA THR A 300 15.75 -21.49 -16.14
C THR A 300 14.50 -20.82 -16.71
N GLN A 301 14.11 -19.71 -16.12
CA GLN A 301 13.05 -18.85 -16.63
C GLN A 301 13.61 -17.88 -17.66
N TYR A 302 12.74 -17.16 -18.36
CA TYR A 302 13.14 -16.20 -19.40
C TYR A 302 12.38 -14.90 -19.24
N ILE A 303 13.09 -13.78 -19.33
CA ILE A 303 12.53 -12.43 -19.25
C ILE A 303 12.73 -11.77 -20.62
N SER A 304 11.73 -11.00 -21.04
CA SER A 304 11.81 -10.11 -22.19
C SER A 304 11.75 -8.65 -21.74
N ALA A 305 12.30 -7.76 -22.55
CA ALA A 305 12.24 -6.31 -22.35
C ALA A 305 11.60 -5.64 -23.58
N PRO A 306 10.30 -5.91 -23.84
CA PRO A 306 9.70 -5.58 -25.11
C PRO A 306 9.47 -4.08 -25.34
N LEU A 307 9.36 -3.73 -26.62
CA LEU A 307 8.80 -2.48 -27.12
C LEU A 307 7.50 -2.81 -27.86
N CYS A 308 6.39 -2.17 -27.48
CA CYS A 308 5.08 -2.39 -28.08
C CYS A 308 4.52 -1.07 -28.60
N LEU A 309 4.29 -1.01 -29.92
CA LEU A 309 3.67 0.13 -30.59
C LEU A 309 2.16 -0.10 -30.68
N LEU A 310 1.38 0.89 -30.25
CA LEU A 310 -0.08 0.85 -30.31
C LEU A 310 -0.63 2.00 -31.16
N TYR A 311 -1.75 1.73 -31.83
CA TYR A 311 -2.50 2.69 -32.63
C TYR A 311 -3.92 2.84 -32.10
N LYS A 312 -4.37 4.09 -31.94
CA LYS A 312 -5.77 4.41 -31.68
C LYS A 312 -6.49 4.61 -33.01
N ASP A 313 -7.36 3.65 -33.36
CA ASP A 313 -8.12 3.69 -34.60
C ASP A 313 -9.26 4.72 -34.59
N THR A 314 -9.94 4.87 -35.74
CA THR A 314 -11.08 5.80 -35.91
C THR A 314 -12.28 5.47 -35.02
N HIS A 315 -12.37 4.25 -34.50
CA HIS A 315 -13.40 3.82 -33.55
C HIS A 315 -12.94 4.02 -32.10
N ASN A 316 -11.83 4.74 -31.88
CA ASN A 316 -11.19 4.98 -30.60
C ASN A 316 -10.75 3.69 -29.87
N LYS A 317 -10.55 2.59 -30.59
CA LYS A 317 -9.95 1.39 -30.03
C LYS A 317 -8.43 1.48 -30.12
N LEU A 318 -7.77 1.19 -29.01
CA LEU A 318 -6.32 1.11 -28.95
C LEU A 318 -5.89 -0.33 -29.25
N LYS A 319 -5.05 -0.54 -30.27
CA LYS A 319 -4.62 -1.88 -30.71
C LYS A 319 -3.10 -1.93 -30.89
N PRO A 320 -2.43 -3.04 -30.52
CA PRO A 320 -1.03 -3.26 -30.85
C PRO A 320 -0.85 -3.40 -32.37
N ILE A 321 0.19 -2.77 -32.92
CA ILE A 321 0.51 -2.82 -34.36
C ILE A 321 1.95 -3.27 -34.66
N ALA A 322 2.83 -3.30 -33.65
CA ALA A 322 4.17 -3.88 -33.74
C ALA A 322 4.70 -4.23 -32.34
N ILE A 323 5.42 -5.35 -32.23
CA ILE A 323 6.07 -5.80 -30.99
C ILE A 323 7.49 -6.27 -31.29
N GLN A 324 8.48 -5.75 -30.57
CA GLN A 324 9.85 -6.29 -30.53
C GLN A 324 10.12 -6.79 -29.10
N LEU A 325 10.69 -7.99 -28.93
CA LEU A 325 10.75 -8.63 -27.61
C LEU A 325 11.97 -8.26 -26.76
N LYS A 326 13.05 -7.79 -27.39
CA LYS A 326 14.24 -7.25 -26.70
C LYS A 326 14.51 -5.81 -27.13
N GLN A 327 15.32 -5.09 -26.35
CA GLN A 327 15.66 -3.70 -26.62
C GLN A 327 16.55 -3.52 -27.84
N THR A 328 17.48 -4.45 -28.11
CA THR A 328 18.41 -4.35 -29.23
C THR A 328 17.77 -4.88 -30.52
N ALA A 329 17.76 -4.06 -31.57
CA ALA A 329 17.35 -4.49 -32.90
C ALA A 329 18.38 -5.47 -33.48
N ASP A 330 17.95 -6.70 -33.78
CA ASP A 330 18.82 -7.79 -34.22
C ASP A 330 18.01 -8.74 -35.13
N PRO A 331 18.61 -9.40 -36.13
CA PRO A 331 17.92 -10.40 -36.96
C PRO A 331 17.25 -11.54 -36.15
N GLU A 332 17.79 -11.90 -34.99
CA GLU A 332 17.21 -12.90 -34.05
C GLU A 332 16.16 -12.29 -33.10
N ASN A 333 15.94 -10.98 -33.16
CA ASN A 333 14.90 -10.26 -32.43
C ASN A 333 13.96 -9.55 -33.42
N PRO A 334 13.11 -10.33 -34.12
CA PRO A 334 12.22 -9.77 -35.12
C PRO A 334 11.17 -8.83 -34.52
N ILE A 335 10.64 -7.96 -35.37
CA ILE A 335 9.45 -7.17 -35.06
C ILE A 335 8.24 -7.97 -35.53
N PHE A 336 7.46 -8.45 -34.57
CA PHE A 336 6.20 -9.15 -34.81
C PHE A 336 5.09 -8.16 -35.16
N LEU A 337 4.23 -8.55 -36.08
CA LEU A 337 3.11 -7.77 -36.60
C LEU A 337 1.79 -8.55 -36.52
N PRO A 338 0.63 -7.86 -36.45
CA PRO A 338 -0.69 -8.51 -36.42
C PRO A 338 -1.01 -9.43 -37.61
N ASN A 339 -0.27 -9.32 -38.72
CA ASN A 339 -0.44 -10.15 -39.92
C ASN A 339 0.58 -11.29 -40.03
N ASP A 340 1.42 -11.49 -39.02
CA ASP A 340 2.20 -12.72 -38.88
C ASP A 340 1.25 -13.90 -38.59
N LYS A 341 1.82 -15.11 -38.47
CA LYS A 341 1.01 -16.28 -38.06
C LYS A 341 0.33 -16.00 -36.72
N GLU A 342 -0.88 -16.53 -36.55
CA GLU A 342 -1.70 -16.29 -35.34
C GLU A 342 -0.92 -16.62 -34.07
N GLU A 343 -0.17 -17.72 -34.07
CA GLU A 343 0.61 -18.20 -32.94
C GLU A 343 1.79 -17.28 -32.63
N ASP A 344 2.47 -16.76 -33.66
CA ASP A 344 3.62 -15.86 -33.51
C ASP A 344 3.18 -14.52 -32.90
N TRP A 345 2.09 -13.93 -33.42
CA TRP A 345 1.53 -12.70 -32.90
C TRP A 345 0.96 -12.86 -31.49
N LEU A 346 0.25 -13.96 -31.22
CA LEU A 346 -0.28 -14.25 -29.90
C LEU A 346 0.84 -14.43 -28.88
N LEU A 347 1.91 -15.16 -29.23
CA LEU A 347 3.05 -15.37 -28.36
C LEU A 347 3.77 -14.06 -28.06
N ALA A 348 3.98 -13.19 -29.06
CA ALA A 348 4.57 -11.87 -28.86
C ALA A 348 3.76 -11.03 -27.85
N LYS A 349 2.42 -11.04 -27.96
CA LYS A 349 1.53 -10.39 -26.97
C LYS A 349 1.63 -11.01 -25.58
N ILE A 350 1.74 -12.34 -25.47
CA ILE A 350 1.92 -13.03 -24.17
C ILE A 350 3.22 -12.57 -23.50
N PHE A 351 4.33 -12.49 -24.23
CA PHE A 351 5.59 -11.97 -23.69
C PHE A 351 5.48 -10.52 -23.23
N VAL A 352 4.73 -9.67 -23.94
CA VAL A 352 4.45 -8.30 -23.49
C VAL A 352 3.60 -8.28 -22.21
N ARG A 353 2.56 -9.11 -22.10
CA ARG A 353 1.77 -9.22 -20.86
C ARG A 353 2.60 -9.76 -19.69
N SER A 354 3.53 -10.67 -19.96
CA SER A 354 4.47 -11.19 -18.97
C SER A 354 5.42 -10.09 -18.46
N ALA A 355 5.98 -9.28 -19.36
CA ALA A 355 6.78 -8.11 -19.00
C ALA A 355 5.97 -7.10 -18.17
N ASP A 356 4.73 -6.81 -18.57
CA ASP A 356 3.81 -5.94 -17.83
C ASP A 356 3.55 -6.44 -16.41
N PHE A 357 3.31 -7.73 -16.25
CA PHE A 357 3.09 -8.33 -14.93
C PHE A 357 4.29 -8.15 -14.00
N ASN A 358 5.52 -8.39 -14.49
CA ASN A 358 6.72 -8.26 -13.67
C ASN A 358 6.97 -6.80 -13.24
N LEU A 359 6.82 -5.83 -14.14
CA LEU A 359 6.94 -4.41 -13.76
C LEU A 359 5.77 -3.94 -12.88
N PHE A 360 4.56 -4.40 -13.14
CA PHE A 360 3.40 -4.08 -12.31
C PHE A 360 3.64 -4.51 -10.86
N GLU A 361 3.95 -5.78 -10.62
CA GLU A 361 4.07 -6.29 -9.26
C GLU A 361 5.23 -5.65 -8.49
N LEU A 362 6.39 -5.48 -9.15
CA LEU A 362 7.60 -5.03 -8.46
C LEU A 362 7.76 -3.52 -8.40
N VAL A 363 7.36 -2.82 -9.46
CA VAL A 363 7.52 -1.37 -9.55
C VAL A 363 6.22 -0.67 -9.16
N THR A 364 5.15 -0.87 -9.93
CA THR A 364 3.89 -0.14 -9.73
C THR A 364 3.25 -0.47 -8.38
N HIS A 365 3.22 -1.74 -8.01
CA HIS A 365 2.59 -2.22 -6.80
C HIS A 365 3.56 -2.16 -5.62
N LEU A 366 4.61 -2.99 -5.57
CA LEU A 366 5.50 -3.07 -4.42
C LEU A 366 6.27 -1.75 -4.15
N LEU A 367 7.08 -1.27 -5.11
CA LEU A 367 7.92 -0.10 -4.86
C LEU A 367 7.10 1.18 -4.69
N ARG A 368 6.21 1.47 -5.66
CA ARG A 368 5.53 2.77 -5.76
C ARG A 368 4.35 2.93 -4.80
N THR A 369 3.75 1.84 -4.32
CA THR A 369 2.70 1.94 -3.29
C THR A 369 3.21 1.48 -1.92
N HIS A 370 3.63 0.21 -1.77
CA HIS A 370 3.98 -0.34 -0.46
C HIS A 370 5.22 0.32 0.15
N LEU A 371 6.37 0.25 -0.53
CA LEU A 371 7.65 0.70 0.06
C LEU A 371 7.67 2.22 0.24
N LEU A 372 7.16 2.98 -0.73
CA LEU A 372 7.08 4.43 -0.60
C LEU A 372 6.08 4.88 0.48
N ALA A 373 4.91 4.23 0.60
CA ALA A 373 3.97 4.54 1.68
C ALA A 373 4.57 4.26 3.06
N GLU A 374 5.40 3.23 3.19
CA GLU A 374 6.13 2.97 4.43
C GLU A 374 7.12 4.08 4.77
N VAL A 375 7.79 4.69 3.79
CA VAL A 375 8.67 5.84 4.03
C VAL A 375 7.86 7.02 4.60
N PHE A 376 6.71 7.34 4.00
CA PHE A 376 5.83 8.40 4.52
C PHE A 376 5.27 8.07 5.91
N CYS A 377 4.94 6.80 6.15
CA CYS A 377 4.47 6.32 7.45
C CYS A 377 5.55 6.49 8.52
N MET A 378 6.76 6.02 8.26
CA MET A 378 7.90 6.18 9.16
C MET A 378 8.24 7.65 9.43
N ALA A 379 8.24 8.50 8.40
CA ALA A 379 8.44 9.94 8.59
C ALA A 379 7.35 10.56 9.47
N THR A 380 6.09 10.23 9.23
CA THR A 380 4.95 10.70 10.01
C THR A 380 5.04 10.26 11.46
N LEU A 381 5.26 8.96 11.70
CA LEU A 381 5.35 8.40 13.04
C LEU A 381 6.55 8.91 13.83
N ARG A 382 7.65 9.33 13.19
CA ARG A 382 8.86 9.80 13.90
C ARG A 382 8.94 11.31 14.11
N HIS A 383 8.22 12.09 13.31
CA HIS A 383 8.40 13.54 13.26
C HIS A 383 7.14 14.36 13.52
N LEU A 384 5.95 13.74 13.51
CA LEU A 384 4.69 14.43 13.76
C LEU A 384 4.04 13.86 15.02
N ALA A 385 3.92 14.71 16.05
CA ALA A 385 3.25 14.36 17.31
C ALA A 385 1.73 14.16 17.09
N TYR A 386 1.06 13.41 17.97
CA TYR A 386 -0.38 13.09 17.86
C TYR A 386 -1.27 14.33 17.68
N VAL A 387 -0.90 15.45 18.33
CA VAL A 387 -1.64 16.71 18.26
C VAL A 387 -1.43 17.47 16.93
N HIS A 388 -0.43 17.10 16.13
CA HIS A 388 -0.09 17.82 14.90
C HIS A 388 -1.17 17.65 13.82
N PRO A 389 -1.58 18.72 13.10
CA PRO A 389 -2.61 18.63 12.06
C PRO A 389 -2.29 17.61 10.97
N LEU A 390 -1.04 17.61 10.47
CA LEU A 390 -0.61 16.60 9.48
C LEU A 390 -0.62 15.17 10.03
N TYR A 391 -0.35 14.96 11.32
CA TYR A 391 -0.44 13.62 11.89
C TYR A 391 -1.89 13.12 11.84
N LYS A 392 -2.83 13.94 12.33
CA LYS A 392 -4.27 13.64 12.35
C LYS A 392 -4.82 13.39 10.95
N LEU A 393 -4.34 14.15 9.97
CA LEU A 393 -4.71 13.98 8.56
C LEU A 393 -4.16 12.66 7.97
N LEU A 394 -2.88 12.35 8.21
CA LEU A 394 -2.19 11.27 7.50
C LEU A 394 -2.39 9.89 8.13
N ILE A 395 -2.52 9.79 9.46
CA ILE A 395 -2.51 8.50 10.15
C ILE A 395 -3.59 7.51 9.68
N PRO A 396 -4.83 7.91 9.29
CA PRO A 396 -5.82 6.95 8.78
C PRO A 396 -5.40 6.30 7.46
N HIS A 397 -4.65 7.03 6.62
CA HIS A 397 -4.17 6.57 5.31
C HIS A 397 -2.95 5.64 5.39
N MET A 398 -2.33 5.55 6.57
CA MET A 398 -1.13 4.74 6.83
C MET A 398 -1.43 3.50 7.65
N ARG A 399 -2.72 3.24 7.90
CA ARG A 399 -3.18 2.11 8.72
C ARG A 399 -2.66 0.81 8.12
N TYR A 400 -1.93 0.07 8.94
CA TYR A 400 -1.35 -1.23 8.65
C TYR A 400 -0.17 -1.28 7.65
N THR A 401 0.26 -0.15 7.08
CA THR A 401 1.35 -0.13 6.09
C THR A 401 2.62 -0.79 6.60
N LEU A 402 3.03 -0.53 7.85
CA LEU A 402 4.22 -1.16 8.43
C LEU A 402 4.02 -2.67 8.60
N HIS A 403 2.85 -3.10 9.12
CA HIS A 403 2.59 -4.51 9.39
C HIS A 403 2.63 -5.35 8.10
N ILE A 404 1.91 -4.93 7.06
CA ILE A 404 1.88 -5.66 5.79
C ILE A 404 3.26 -5.72 5.12
N ASN A 405 4.03 -4.63 5.17
CA ASN A 405 5.36 -4.60 4.56
C ASN A 405 6.37 -5.46 5.32
N ILE A 406 6.29 -5.54 6.65
CA ILE A 406 7.09 -6.48 7.44
C ILE A 406 6.74 -7.92 7.03
N MET A 407 5.45 -8.25 6.92
CA MET A 407 5.04 -9.59 6.50
C MET A 407 5.51 -9.93 5.08
N ALA A 408 5.39 -8.98 4.14
CA ALA A 408 5.87 -9.15 2.77
C ALA A 408 7.38 -9.42 2.75
N ARG A 409 8.18 -8.67 3.52
CA ARG A 409 9.62 -8.93 3.67
C ARG A 409 9.93 -10.29 4.27
N ASN A 410 9.08 -10.83 5.15
CA ASN A 410 9.34 -12.10 5.81
C ASN A 410 8.88 -13.34 5.03
N LYS A 411 7.89 -13.18 4.14
CA LYS A 411 7.20 -14.32 3.50
C LYS A 411 7.12 -14.24 1.98
N LEU A 412 7.10 -13.04 1.41
CA LEU A 412 6.85 -12.81 -0.01
C LEU A 412 8.14 -12.53 -0.78
N VAL A 413 8.87 -11.49 -0.38
CA VAL A 413 10.04 -10.95 -1.11
C VAL A 413 11.38 -11.27 -0.46
N ASN A 414 11.41 -12.09 0.60
CA ASN A 414 12.64 -12.70 1.09
C ASN A 414 13.17 -13.71 0.09
N LYS A 415 14.48 -13.99 0.19
CA LYS A 415 15.11 -15.10 -0.53
C LYS A 415 14.35 -16.40 -0.26
N GLY A 416 13.88 -17.05 -1.32
CA GLY A 416 13.09 -18.29 -1.25
C GLY A 416 11.65 -18.09 -0.77
N GLY A 417 11.20 -16.84 -0.64
CA GLY A 417 9.81 -16.48 -0.37
C GLY A 417 8.89 -16.81 -1.54
N LEU A 418 7.59 -16.53 -1.37
CA LEU A 418 6.59 -16.90 -2.37
C LEU A 418 6.85 -16.29 -3.76
N PHE A 419 7.35 -15.05 -3.82
CA PHE A 419 7.60 -14.37 -5.10
C PHE A 419 8.68 -15.06 -5.93
N ASP A 420 9.77 -15.50 -5.29
CA ASP A 420 10.87 -16.23 -5.94
C ASP A 420 10.42 -17.59 -6.50
N LYS A 421 9.26 -18.11 -6.09
CA LYS A 421 8.72 -19.39 -6.60
C LYS A 421 7.84 -19.23 -7.85
N VAL A 422 7.35 -18.03 -8.14
CA VAL A 422 6.32 -17.80 -9.17
C VAL A 422 6.67 -16.73 -10.19
N SER A 423 7.67 -15.88 -9.94
CA SER A 423 8.07 -14.81 -10.85
C SER A 423 9.30 -15.17 -11.69
N LEU A 424 9.34 -14.66 -12.92
CA LEU A 424 10.43 -14.86 -13.88
C LEU A 424 11.74 -14.20 -13.46
N CYS A 425 11.69 -13.27 -12.50
CA CYS A 425 12.82 -12.50 -11.99
C CYS A 425 12.84 -12.50 -10.46
N TYR A 426 14.02 -12.27 -9.87
CA TYR A 426 14.10 -12.03 -8.44
C TYR A 426 13.60 -10.62 -8.09
N SER A 427 12.73 -10.54 -7.08
CA SER A 427 11.99 -9.32 -6.70
C SER A 427 12.86 -8.07 -6.51
N ILE A 428 14.05 -8.24 -5.95
CA ILE A 428 14.90 -7.10 -5.59
C ILE A 428 15.59 -6.45 -6.80
N SER A 429 15.95 -7.23 -7.83
CA SER A 429 16.76 -6.72 -8.94
C SER A 429 16.06 -5.58 -9.70
N ILE A 430 14.75 -5.73 -9.92
CA ILE A 430 13.93 -4.72 -10.63
C ILE A 430 13.58 -3.54 -9.73
N ALA A 431 13.24 -3.80 -8.46
CA ALA A 431 12.90 -2.71 -7.52
C ALA A 431 14.07 -1.74 -7.34
N PHE A 432 15.31 -2.24 -7.35
CA PHE A 432 16.52 -1.42 -7.36
C PHE A 432 16.65 -0.58 -8.64
N ALA A 433 16.57 -1.20 -9.82
CA ALA A 433 16.69 -0.51 -11.11
C ALA A 433 15.64 0.61 -11.25
N ALA A 434 14.40 0.31 -10.86
CA ALA A 434 13.31 1.27 -10.89
C ALA A 434 13.48 2.41 -9.87
N TYR A 435 14.04 2.13 -8.67
CA TYR A 435 14.30 3.16 -7.67
C TYR A 435 15.27 4.24 -8.18
N VAL A 436 16.34 3.84 -8.87
CA VAL A 436 17.35 4.77 -9.40
C VAL A 436 16.74 5.81 -10.35
N ILE A 437 15.69 5.45 -11.09
CA ILE A 437 15.05 6.34 -12.07
C ILE A 437 13.73 6.96 -11.59
N ASN A 438 13.34 6.71 -10.34
CA ASN A 438 12.07 7.16 -9.80
C ASN A 438 12.15 8.65 -9.41
N THR A 439 11.12 9.43 -9.76
CA THR A 439 11.08 10.86 -9.45
C THR A 439 9.76 11.24 -8.80
N TYR A 440 9.79 12.23 -7.88
CA TYR A 440 8.59 12.70 -7.19
C TYR A 440 7.47 13.16 -8.15
N GLN A 441 7.86 13.66 -9.33
CA GLN A 441 6.93 14.18 -10.34
C GLN A 441 6.00 13.09 -10.92
N GLN A 442 6.42 11.83 -10.89
CA GLN A 442 5.61 10.67 -11.31
C GLN A 442 4.45 10.37 -10.34
N TYR A 443 4.45 10.92 -9.12
CA TYR A 443 3.38 10.69 -8.14
C TYR A 443 2.30 11.78 -8.13
N ILE A 444 2.54 12.88 -8.84
CA ILE A 444 1.54 13.93 -9.02
C ILE A 444 0.70 13.52 -10.23
N VAL A 445 -0.48 12.95 -10.00
CA VAL A 445 -1.37 12.40 -11.05
C VAL A 445 -1.56 13.38 -12.21
N VAL A 446 -1.76 14.67 -11.94
CA VAL A 446 -1.93 15.68 -13.00
C VAL A 446 -0.66 15.88 -13.81
N SER A 447 0.51 15.84 -13.18
CA SER A 447 1.81 15.95 -13.86
C SER A 447 2.11 14.66 -14.62
N GLU A 448 1.81 13.50 -14.05
CA GLU A 448 1.99 12.19 -14.70
C GLU A 448 1.08 12.04 -15.91
N VAL A 449 -0.23 12.35 -15.79
CA VAL A 449 -1.17 12.33 -16.92
C VAL A 449 -0.80 13.35 -18.00
N LYS A 450 -0.31 14.54 -17.62
CA LYS A 450 0.21 15.54 -18.59
C LYS A 450 1.52 15.10 -19.25
N TYR A 451 2.37 14.37 -18.53
CA TYR A 451 3.60 13.76 -19.05
C TYR A 451 3.27 12.58 -19.99
N VAL A 452 2.22 11.83 -19.66
CA VAL A 452 1.68 10.68 -20.41
C VAL A 452 0.82 11.13 -21.62
N ARG A 453 0.31 12.39 -21.64
CA ARG A 453 -0.55 13.00 -22.69
C ARG A 453 -1.64 12.05 -23.23
N LEU A 454 -2.39 11.44 -22.31
CA LEU A 454 -3.67 10.78 -22.61
C LEU A 454 -4.79 11.82 -22.45
N GLN A 455 -5.25 12.40 -23.56
CA GLN A 455 -6.54 13.09 -23.61
C GLN A 455 -7.57 12.03 -24.01
N PHE A 456 -8.06 11.26 -23.04
CA PHE A 456 -9.25 10.43 -23.21
C PHE A 456 -10.38 11.12 -22.44
N CYS A 457 -11.42 11.54 -23.16
CA CYS A 457 -12.67 11.93 -22.54
C CYS A 457 -13.26 10.69 -21.85
N LEU A 458 -13.15 10.65 -20.52
CA LEU A 458 -13.96 9.80 -19.66
C LEU A 458 -15.43 10.22 -19.82
N ASN A 459 -16.10 9.69 -20.84
CA ASN A 459 -17.56 9.76 -20.97
C ASN A 459 -18.01 8.57 -21.82
N GLN A 460 -18.14 7.42 -21.17
CA GLN A 460 -19.15 6.39 -21.38
C GLN A 460 -18.77 5.21 -20.49
N TYR A 461 -19.76 4.63 -19.79
CA TYR A 461 -19.65 3.60 -18.74
C TYR A 461 -19.35 4.12 -17.32
N CYS A 462 -20.18 5.05 -16.83
CA CYS A 462 -20.73 4.94 -15.48
C CYS A 462 -22.12 4.35 -15.55
#